data_AF-A0A1N6EXW0-F1
#
_entry.id   AF-A0A1N6EXW0-F1
#
_cell.length_a   1.000
_cell.length_b   1.000
_cell.length_c   1.000
_cell.angle_alpha   90.00
_cell.angle_beta   90.00
_cell.angle_gamma   90.00
#
_symmetry.space_group_name_H-M   'P 1'
#
loop_
_entity.id
_entity.type
_entity.pdbx_description
1 polymer ?
#
loop_
_entity_poly.entity_id
_entity_poly.type
_entity_poly.pdbx_seq_one_letter_code
_entity_poly.pdbx_strand_id
1 'polypeptide(L)'
;MDSKFYDEGALRQAAINLFHGWGYNFYRTENQLRADDQLVRSKAGWLLGMARSNVERAESDYRREFIGTPTREKPFPNPSNMAAAQKLERLAGNIGTVSGRLQSQPVPENDRMTQRYRQEAETLKVLIGCDERLVGQCSLLHAMLDGRNGLWILEHLDEVEEGLTALQLTLRSREAALLDRTV
;
A
#
# COMPACT_ATOMS: atom_id res chain seq x y z
N MET A 1 -49.77 -2.19 -11.16
CA MET A 1 -48.96 -1.45 -10.17
C MET A 1 -47.66 -1.10 -10.85
N ASP A 2 -47.54 0.11 -11.41
CA ASP A 2 -46.26 0.61 -11.90
C ASP A 2 -45.44 1.08 -10.70
N SER A 3 -44.68 0.13 -10.16
CA SER A 3 -43.72 0.43 -9.12
C SER A 3 -42.59 1.24 -9.75
N LYS A 4 -42.27 2.40 -9.16
CA LYS A 4 -41.08 3.19 -9.51
C LYS A 4 -39.78 2.39 -9.44
N PHE A 5 -39.81 1.22 -8.80
CA PHE A 5 -38.71 0.27 -8.73
C PHE A 5 -38.37 -0.39 -10.09
N TYR A 6 -39.28 -0.37 -11.06
CA TYR A 6 -39.04 -0.86 -12.43
C TYR A 6 -39.03 0.26 -13.48
N ASP A 7 -39.22 1.52 -13.04
CA ASP A 7 -39.17 2.68 -13.91
C ASP A 7 -37.71 3.09 -14.11
N GLU A 8 -37.16 2.81 -15.30
CA GLU A 8 -35.78 3.15 -15.67
C GLU A 8 -35.48 4.65 -15.50
N GLY A 9 -36.45 5.52 -15.78
CA GLY A 9 -36.29 6.97 -15.62
C GLY A 9 -36.14 7.37 -14.16
N ALA A 10 -36.99 6.82 -13.28
CA ALA A 10 -36.94 7.06 -11.84
C ALA A 10 -35.66 6.48 -11.21
N LEU A 11 -35.27 5.25 -11.60
CA LEU A 11 -34.02 4.61 -11.16
C LEU A 11 -32.80 5.40 -11.61
N ARG A 12 -32.77 5.85 -12.88
CA ARG A 12 -31.69 6.66 -13.42
C ARG A 12 -31.58 8.00 -12.71
N GLN A 13 -32.69 8.68 -12.44
CA GLN A 13 -32.67 9.94 -11.70
C GLN A 13 -32.21 9.75 -10.24
N ALA A 14 -32.64 8.68 -9.58
CA ALA A 14 -32.17 8.35 -8.23
C ALA A 14 -30.66 8.09 -8.21
N ALA A 15 -30.14 7.34 -9.18
CA ALA A 15 -28.71 7.10 -9.34
C ALA A 15 -27.94 8.41 -9.61
N ILE A 16 -28.40 9.24 -10.55
CA ILE A 16 -27.80 10.55 -10.87
C ILE A 16 -27.76 11.44 -9.62
N ASN A 17 -28.84 11.51 -8.85
CA ASN A 17 -28.91 12.32 -7.63
C ASN A 17 -28.00 11.78 -6.53
N LEU A 18 -27.88 10.47 -6.37
CA LEU A 18 -26.95 9.86 -5.42
C LEU A 18 -25.51 10.16 -5.81
N PHE A 19 -25.16 9.97 -7.09
CA PHE A 19 -23.82 10.26 -7.59
C PHE A 19 -23.46 11.74 -7.47
N HIS A 20 -24.30 12.65 -7.96
CA HIS A 20 -24.05 14.09 -7.84
C HIS A 20 -24.11 14.59 -6.40
N GLY A 21 -25.01 14.06 -5.57
CA GLY A 21 -25.11 14.37 -4.15
C GLY A 21 -23.88 13.90 -3.35
N TRP A 22 -23.19 12.87 -3.82
CA TRP A 22 -21.89 12.41 -3.29
C TRP A 22 -20.69 13.09 -3.96
N GLY A 23 -20.92 14.06 -4.86
CA GLY A 23 -19.86 14.77 -5.58
C GLY A 23 -19.21 13.96 -6.72
N TYR A 24 -19.75 12.79 -7.04
CA TYR A 24 -19.26 11.91 -8.10
C TYR A 24 -20.01 12.19 -9.41
N ASN A 25 -19.29 12.68 -10.41
CA ASN A 25 -19.78 12.77 -11.79
C ASN A 25 -19.02 11.74 -12.64
N PHE A 26 -19.73 10.72 -13.10
CA PHE A 26 -19.19 9.61 -13.90
C PHE A 26 -18.53 10.08 -15.20
N TYR A 27 -18.95 11.22 -15.76
CA TYR A 27 -18.42 11.76 -17.03
C TYR A 27 -17.21 12.67 -16.85
N ARG A 28 -16.74 12.85 -15.61
CA ARG A 28 -15.62 13.73 -15.30
C ARG A 28 -14.38 12.91 -15.01
N THR A 29 -13.40 13.00 -15.91
CA THR A 29 -12.13 12.26 -15.83
C THR A 29 -11.45 12.42 -14.48
N GLU A 30 -11.45 13.61 -13.88
CA GLU A 30 -10.79 13.84 -12.59
C GLU A 30 -11.43 13.07 -11.42
N ASN A 31 -12.72 12.73 -11.49
CA ASN A 31 -13.36 11.88 -10.47
C ASN A 31 -12.99 10.41 -10.63
N GLN A 32 -12.90 9.94 -11.87
CA GLN A 32 -12.40 8.61 -12.17
C GLN A 32 -10.95 8.45 -11.68
N LEU A 33 -10.09 9.42 -11.98
CA LEU A 33 -8.69 9.40 -11.55
C LEU A 33 -8.53 9.38 -10.02
N ARG A 34 -9.38 10.09 -9.27
CA ARG A 34 -9.38 10.02 -7.79
C ARG A 34 -9.87 8.66 -7.27
N ALA A 35 -10.87 8.06 -7.89
CA ALA A 35 -11.35 6.73 -7.51
C ALA A 35 -10.29 5.66 -7.80
N ASP A 36 -9.61 5.77 -8.95
CA ASP A 36 -8.51 4.90 -9.35
C ASP A 36 -7.33 5.03 -8.38
N ASP A 37 -6.95 6.25 -7.97
CA ASP A 37 -5.92 6.49 -6.93
C ASP A 37 -6.24 5.71 -5.63
N GLN A 38 -7.47 5.81 -5.13
CA GLN A 38 -7.88 5.10 -3.92
C GLN A 38 -7.84 3.58 -4.10
N LEU A 39 -8.28 3.08 -5.25
CA LEU A 39 -8.28 1.65 -5.57
C LEU A 39 -6.85 1.10 -5.61
N VAL A 40 -5.96 1.78 -6.33
CA VAL A 40 -4.56 1.37 -6.49
C VAL A 40 -3.83 1.39 -5.14
N ARG A 41 -4.02 2.45 -4.34
CA ARG A 41 -3.45 2.53 -2.99
C ARG A 41 -3.97 1.43 -2.07
N SER A 42 -5.26 1.10 -2.16
CA SER A 42 -5.85 -0.01 -1.39
C SER A 42 -5.22 -1.35 -1.79
N LYS A 43 -5.02 -1.59 -3.09
CA LYS A 43 -4.35 -2.80 -3.59
C LYS A 43 -2.88 -2.87 -3.14
N ALA A 44 -2.15 -1.76 -3.23
CA ALA A 44 -0.77 -1.68 -2.75
C ALA A 44 -0.68 -1.95 -1.24
N GLY A 45 -1.61 -1.40 -0.44
CA GLY A 45 -1.70 -1.68 0.99
C GLY A 45 -1.97 -3.15 1.30
N TRP A 46 -2.88 -3.79 0.55
CA TRP A 46 -3.13 -5.22 0.67
C TRP A 46 -1.88 -6.07 0.36
N LEU A 47 -1.15 -5.74 -0.71
CA LEU A 47 0.10 -6.43 -1.08
C LEU A 47 1.18 -6.29 0.01
N LEU A 48 1.35 -5.11 0.60
CA LEU A 48 2.28 -4.90 1.72
C LEU A 48 1.86 -5.68 2.97
N GLY A 49 0.56 -5.77 3.24
CA GLY A 49 0.02 -6.61 4.31
C GLY A 49 0.36 -8.10 4.11
N MET A 50 0.21 -8.61 2.89
CA MET A 50 0.59 -9.98 2.53
C MET A 50 2.11 -10.21 2.67
N ALA A 51 2.93 -9.30 2.15
CA ALA A 51 4.38 -9.35 2.27
C ALA A 51 4.83 -9.39 3.74
N ARG A 52 4.28 -8.50 4.58
CA ARG A 52 4.55 -8.49 6.02
C ARG A 52 4.16 -9.81 6.69
N SER A 53 2.96 -10.32 6.41
CA SER A 53 2.49 -11.57 6.99
C SER A 53 3.38 -12.77 6.61
N ASN A 54 3.92 -12.78 5.39
CA ASN A 54 4.87 -13.80 4.95
C ASN A 54 6.18 -13.73 5.75
N VAL A 55 6.72 -12.53 6.01
CA VAL A 55 7.92 -12.36 6.85
C VAL A 55 7.65 -12.75 8.30
N GLU A 56 6.51 -12.35 8.88
CA GLU A 56 6.13 -12.73 10.26
C GLU A 56 5.98 -14.25 10.41
N ARG A 57 5.42 -14.93 9.41
CA ARG A 57 5.36 -16.39 9.38
C ARG A 57 6.75 -17.01 9.31
N ALA A 58 7.58 -16.55 8.38
CA ALA A 58 8.94 -17.04 8.20
C ALA A 58 9.82 -16.82 9.45
N GLU A 59 9.62 -15.70 10.14
CA GLU A 59 10.25 -15.38 11.43
C GLU A 59 9.82 -16.36 12.52
N SER A 60 8.51 -16.61 12.64
CA SER A 60 7.97 -17.57 13.62
C SER A 60 8.50 -18.98 13.37
N ASP A 61 8.55 -19.41 12.09
CA ASP A 61 9.11 -20.69 11.67
C ASP A 61 10.60 -20.79 12.03
N TYR A 62 11.37 -19.74 11.73
CA TYR A 62 12.79 -19.66 12.07
C TYR A 62 13.03 -19.77 13.58
N ARG A 63 12.24 -19.07 14.41
CA ARG A 63 12.39 -19.17 15.88
C ARG A 63 12.11 -20.58 16.38
N ARG A 64 11.07 -21.23 15.85
CA ARG A 64 10.71 -22.61 16.22
C ARG A 64 11.82 -23.59 15.86
N GLU A 65 12.46 -23.41 14.72
CA GLU A 65 13.53 -24.27 14.24
C GLU A 65 14.86 -24.04 14.98
N PHE A 66 15.26 -22.79 15.22
CA PHE A 66 16.64 -22.45 15.62
C PHE A 66 16.83 -21.97 17.07
N ILE A 67 15.78 -21.57 17.78
CA ILE A 67 15.89 -20.98 19.14
C ILE A 67 15.48 -21.99 20.21
N GLY A 68 14.57 -22.92 19.89
CA GLY A 68 14.19 -24.06 20.74
C GLY A 68 13.65 -23.69 22.13
N THR A 69 13.17 -24.70 22.87
CA THR A 69 12.79 -24.52 24.27
C THR A 69 14.05 -24.54 25.15
N PRO A 70 14.26 -23.56 26.05
CA PRO A 70 15.40 -23.56 26.96
C PRO A 70 15.47 -24.86 27.77
N THR A 71 16.67 -25.45 27.84
CA THR A 71 16.91 -26.65 28.67
C THR A 71 17.91 -26.33 29.76
N ARG A 72 18.01 -27.19 30.79
CA ARG A 72 19.04 -27.04 31.85
C ARG A 72 20.47 -27.00 31.27
N GLU A 73 20.73 -27.73 30.20
CA GLU A 73 22.04 -27.81 29.55
C GLU A 73 22.31 -26.63 28.60
N LYS A 74 21.25 -26.05 28.03
CA LYS A 74 21.31 -24.85 27.17
C LYS A 74 20.27 -23.84 27.65
N PRO A 75 20.55 -23.11 28.74
CA PRO A 75 19.59 -22.20 29.36
C PRO A 75 19.34 -20.96 28.51
N PHE A 76 20.27 -20.59 27.63
CA PHE A 76 20.17 -19.44 26.75
C PHE A 76 20.21 -19.85 25.27
N PRO A 77 19.40 -19.19 24.41
CA PRO A 77 19.44 -19.44 22.98
C PRO A 77 20.75 -18.92 22.36
N ASN A 78 21.13 -19.51 21.23
CA ASN A 78 22.33 -19.10 20.49
C ASN A 78 22.21 -17.62 20.07
N PRO A 79 23.18 -16.74 20.43
CA PRO A 79 23.14 -15.32 20.09
C PRO A 79 23.01 -15.04 18.59
N SER A 80 23.64 -15.83 17.73
CA SER A 80 23.54 -15.67 16.27
C SER A 80 22.14 -15.96 15.75
N ASN A 81 21.47 -16.98 16.31
CA ASN A 81 20.09 -17.33 15.95
C ASN A 81 19.11 -16.26 16.44
N MET A 82 19.34 -15.70 17.64
CA MET A 82 18.57 -14.57 18.15
C MET A 82 18.72 -13.33 17.27
N ALA A 83 19.95 -12.99 16.87
CA ALA A 83 20.21 -11.84 16.01
C ALA A 83 19.55 -12.00 14.63
N ALA A 84 19.56 -13.21 14.06
CA ALA A 84 18.88 -13.53 12.81
C ALA A 84 17.36 -13.36 12.93
N ALA A 85 16.73 -13.88 13.98
CA ALA A 85 15.30 -13.69 14.22
C ALA A 85 14.93 -12.19 14.39
N GLN A 86 15.76 -11.42 15.10
CA GLN A 86 15.57 -9.98 15.25
C GLN A 86 15.67 -9.21 13.91
N LYS A 87 16.49 -9.67 12.97
CA LYS A 87 16.55 -9.08 11.62
C LYS A 87 15.23 -9.29 10.87
N LEU A 88 14.66 -10.49 10.93
CA LEU A 88 13.35 -10.80 10.32
C LEU A 88 12.22 -9.97 10.96
N GLU A 89 12.22 -9.87 12.30
CA GLU A 89 11.28 -9.04 13.05
C GLU A 89 11.36 -7.56 12.63
N ARG A 90 12.59 -7.03 12.52
CA ARG A 90 12.81 -5.66 12.04
C ARG A 90 12.33 -5.46 10.62
N LEU A 91 12.57 -6.43 9.74
CA LEU A 91 12.09 -6.37 8.35
C LEU A 91 10.57 -6.29 8.28
N ALA A 92 9.85 -7.12 9.04
CA ALA A 92 8.39 -7.04 9.13
C ALA A 92 7.91 -5.67 9.64
N GLY A 93 8.61 -5.13 10.64
CA GLY A 93 8.39 -3.76 11.15
C GLY A 93 8.57 -2.70 10.06
N ASN A 94 9.66 -2.77 9.28
CA ASN A 94 9.97 -1.85 8.20
C ASN A 94 8.89 -1.88 7.10
N ILE A 95 8.41 -3.06 6.71
CA ILE A 95 7.27 -3.21 5.78
C ILE A 95 6.02 -2.53 6.38
N GLY A 96 5.77 -2.73 7.67
CA GLY A 96 4.70 -2.06 8.42
C GLY A 96 4.79 -0.54 8.38
N THR A 97 5.99 0.03 8.55
CA THR A 97 6.22 1.48 8.44
C THR A 97 5.91 2.01 7.04
N VAL A 98 6.32 1.30 5.99
CA VAL A 98 6.01 1.68 4.60
C VAL A 98 4.49 1.63 4.36
N SER A 99 3.82 0.59 4.85
CA SER A 99 2.35 0.47 4.77
C SER A 99 1.64 1.61 5.50
N GLY A 100 2.09 1.98 6.70
CA GLY A 100 1.54 3.11 7.45
C GLY A 100 1.69 4.43 6.68
N ARG A 101 2.87 4.65 6.08
CA ARG A 101 3.11 5.84 5.24
C ARG A 101 2.23 5.88 4.00
N LEU A 102 2.00 4.74 3.34
CA LEU A 102 1.09 4.64 2.21
C LEU A 102 -0.35 5.02 2.61
N GLN A 103 -0.82 4.55 3.76
CA GLN A 103 -2.16 4.87 4.25
C GLN A 103 -2.30 6.35 4.61
N SER A 104 -1.25 6.97 5.14
CA SER A 104 -1.24 8.39 5.50
C SER A 104 -0.94 9.35 4.33
N GLN A 105 -0.75 8.84 3.11
CA GLN A 105 -0.48 9.70 1.95
C GLN A 105 -1.62 10.69 1.70
N PRO A 106 -1.32 11.97 1.41
CA PRO A 106 -2.33 12.96 1.06
C PRO A 106 -3.12 12.56 -0.20
N VAL A 107 -4.36 13.03 -0.29
CA VAL A 107 -5.26 12.77 -1.42
C VAL A 107 -5.51 14.06 -2.21
N PRO A 108 -5.77 13.98 -3.52
CA PRO A 108 -6.13 15.15 -4.31
C PRO A 108 -7.44 15.78 -3.81
N GLU A 109 -7.38 17.03 -3.33
CA GLU A 109 -8.56 17.76 -2.84
C GLU A 109 -9.65 17.92 -3.92
N ASN A 110 -10.92 17.95 -3.49
CA ASN A 110 -12.10 18.14 -4.37
C ASN A 110 -12.70 19.56 -4.25
N ASP A 111 -11.89 20.58 -3.94
CA ASP A 111 -12.37 21.96 -3.86
C ASP A 111 -12.54 22.59 -5.25
N ARG A 112 -13.71 23.20 -5.49
CA ARG A 112 -14.07 23.90 -6.73
C ARG A 112 -13.18 25.11 -7.02
N MET A 113 -12.60 25.77 -6.01
CA MET A 113 -11.62 26.85 -6.22
C MET A 113 -10.30 26.30 -6.77
N THR A 114 -9.86 25.16 -6.25
CA THR A 114 -8.65 24.44 -6.66
C THR A 114 -8.74 23.91 -8.09
N GLN A 115 -9.92 23.42 -8.49
CA GLN A 115 -10.19 22.87 -9.82
C GLN A 115 -10.11 23.88 -10.97
N ARG A 116 -10.38 25.17 -10.74
CA ARG A 116 -10.41 26.20 -11.80
C ARG A 116 -9.06 26.83 -12.09
N TYR A 117 -8.12 26.76 -11.15
CA TYR A 117 -6.85 27.50 -11.21
C TYR A 117 -5.61 26.60 -11.16
N ARG A 118 -5.74 25.32 -10.84
CA ARG A 118 -4.61 24.38 -10.79
C ARG A 118 -4.71 23.40 -11.95
N GLN A 119 -3.59 23.08 -12.59
CA GLN A 119 -3.43 22.08 -13.67
C GLN A 119 -3.74 20.65 -13.17
N GLU A 120 -4.96 20.43 -12.69
CA GLU A 120 -5.42 19.26 -11.95
C GLU A 120 -5.16 17.97 -12.74
N ALA A 121 -5.47 17.98 -14.03
CA ALA A 121 -5.24 16.84 -14.92
C ALA A 121 -3.75 16.43 -14.99
N GLU A 122 -2.82 17.39 -15.03
CA GLU A 122 -1.38 17.07 -15.09
C GLU A 122 -0.86 16.54 -13.76
N THR A 123 -1.30 17.11 -12.63
CA THR A 123 -0.98 16.56 -11.30
C THR A 123 -1.52 15.13 -11.16
N LEU A 124 -2.77 14.89 -11.57
CA LEU A 124 -3.36 13.56 -11.52
C LEU A 124 -2.59 12.55 -12.39
N LYS A 125 -2.09 12.94 -13.57
CA LYS A 125 -1.20 12.08 -14.39
C LYS A 125 0.09 11.72 -13.68
N VAL A 126 0.74 12.68 -13.01
CA VAL A 126 1.96 12.42 -12.23
C VAL A 126 1.68 11.44 -11.08
N LEU A 127 0.54 11.60 -10.40
CA LEU A 127 0.12 10.71 -9.33
C LEU A 127 -0.11 9.29 -9.83
N ILE A 128 -0.84 9.11 -10.93
CA ILE A 128 -1.04 7.80 -11.56
C ILE A 128 0.30 7.12 -11.84
N GLY A 129 1.27 7.83 -12.42
CA GLY A 129 2.59 7.26 -12.68
C GLY A 129 3.32 6.82 -11.40
N CYS A 130 3.11 7.52 -10.28
CA CYS A 130 3.62 7.09 -8.98
C CYS A 130 2.86 5.86 -8.45
N ASP A 131 1.55 5.83 -8.58
CA ASP A 131 0.70 4.76 -8.06
C ASP A 131 0.88 3.45 -8.84
N GLU A 132 1.05 3.51 -10.17
CA GLU A 132 1.41 2.36 -11.01
C GLU A 132 2.76 1.77 -10.60
N ARG A 133 3.76 2.63 -10.40
CA ARG A 133 5.08 2.20 -9.91
C ARG A 133 4.97 1.57 -8.53
N LEU A 134 4.21 2.20 -7.63
CA LEU A 134 4.03 1.73 -6.27
C LEU A 134 3.38 0.34 -6.24
N VAL A 135 2.29 0.13 -6.98
CA VAL A 135 1.61 -1.17 -6.99
C VAL A 135 2.48 -2.26 -7.61
N GLY A 136 3.26 -1.92 -8.65
CA GLY A 136 4.25 -2.83 -9.24
C GLY A 136 5.34 -3.21 -8.24
N GLN A 137 5.93 -2.25 -7.53
CA GLN A 137 6.92 -2.49 -6.49
C GLN A 137 6.36 -3.35 -5.35
N CYS A 138 5.15 -3.05 -4.86
CA CYS A 138 4.49 -3.87 -3.84
C CYS A 138 4.22 -5.30 -4.33
N SER A 139 3.85 -5.47 -5.60
CA SER A 139 3.59 -6.78 -6.19
C SER A 139 4.87 -7.61 -6.29
N LEU A 140 5.98 -7.00 -6.71
CA LEU A 140 7.29 -7.65 -6.79
C LEU A 140 7.81 -8.01 -5.40
N LEU A 141 7.70 -7.11 -4.42
CA LEU A 141 8.09 -7.40 -3.04
C LEU A 141 7.27 -8.56 -2.45
N HIS A 142 5.95 -8.56 -2.68
CA HIS A 142 5.11 -9.68 -2.25
C HIS A 142 5.54 -10.99 -2.92
N ALA A 143 5.70 -11.02 -4.24
CA ALA A 143 6.10 -12.21 -4.98
C ALA A 143 7.49 -12.72 -4.58
N MET A 144 8.42 -11.81 -4.27
CA MET A 144 9.76 -12.15 -3.78
C MET A 144 9.70 -12.90 -2.45
N LEU A 145 8.83 -12.46 -1.53
CA LEU A 145 8.71 -13.01 -0.18
C LEU A 145 7.72 -14.18 -0.07
N ASP A 146 6.88 -14.40 -1.08
CA ASP A 146 5.84 -15.41 -1.03
C ASP A 146 6.39 -16.83 -0.92
N GLY A 147 5.94 -17.56 0.11
CA GLY A 147 6.39 -18.91 0.42
C GLY A 147 7.88 -19.04 0.82
N ARG A 148 8.61 -17.94 1.04
CA ARG A 148 10.02 -17.99 1.44
C ARG A 148 10.18 -18.23 2.94
N ASN A 149 11.21 -18.99 3.30
CA ASN A 149 11.56 -19.24 4.71
C ASN A 149 12.52 -18.16 5.25
N GLY A 150 12.73 -18.17 6.57
CA GLY A 150 13.56 -17.16 7.22
C GLY A 150 15.02 -17.12 6.74
N LEU A 151 15.61 -18.29 6.42
CA LEU A 151 16.99 -18.36 5.91
C LEU A 151 17.13 -17.67 4.55
N TRP A 152 16.24 -17.98 3.61
CA TRP A 152 16.25 -17.35 2.29
C TRP A 152 16.10 -15.83 2.38
N ILE A 153 15.18 -15.36 3.24
CA ILE A 153 14.95 -13.92 3.45
C ILE A 153 16.20 -13.25 4.04
N LEU A 154 16.91 -13.92 4.96
CA LEU A 154 18.15 -13.40 5.55
C LEU A 154 19.29 -13.33 4.52
N GLU A 155 19.37 -14.28 3.60
CA GLU A 155 20.35 -14.29 2.51
C GLU A 155 20.10 -13.17 1.49
N HIS A 156 18.84 -12.80 1.27
CA HIS A 156 18.41 -11.78 0.30
C HIS A 156 18.01 -10.46 0.97
N LEU A 157 18.41 -10.24 2.23
CA LEU A 157 17.93 -9.11 3.03
C LEU A 157 18.26 -7.77 2.37
N ASP A 158 19.45 -7.63 1.81
CA ASP A 158 19.89 -6.39 1.17
C ASP A 158 18.99 -6.03 -0.04
N GLU A 159 18.64 -7.01 -0.89
CA GLU A 159 17.74 -6.81 -2.03
C GLU A 159 16.33 -6.42 -1.57
N VAL A 160 15.83 -7.02 -0.48
CA VAL A 160 14.53 -6.66 0.09
C VAL A 160 14.56 -5.22 0.64
N GLU A 161 15.63 -4.83 1.33
CA GLU A 161 15.81 -3.48 1.88
C GLU A 161 15.97 -2.42 0.77
N GLU A 162 16.63 -2.75 -0.34
CA GLU A 162 16.66 -1.93 -1.55
C GLU A 162 15.25 -1.74 -2.12
N GLY A 163 14.46 -2.81 -2.20
CA GLY A 163 13.05 -2.75 -2.61
C GLY A 163 12.21 -1.82 -1.71
N LEU A 164 12.39 -1.90 -0.39
CA LEU A 164 11.73 -0.99 0.56
C LEU A 164 12.18 0.46 0.40
N THR A 165 13.46 0.69 0.13
CA THR A 165 13.99 2.03 -0.17
C THR A 165 13.35 2.60 -1.43
N ALA A 166 13.22 1.80 -2.48
CA ALA A 166 12.56 2.20 -3.72
C ALA A 166 11.08 2.56 -3.50
N LEU A 167 10.35 1.80 -2.68
CA LEU A 167 8.98 2.12 -2.28
C LEU A 167 8.89 3.46 -1.54
N GLN A 168 9.80 3.70 -0.58
CA GLN A 168 9.83 4.97 0.15
C GLN A 168 10.11 6.16 -0.76
N LEU A 169 10.98 6.01 -1.77
CA LEU A 169 11.26 7.06 -2.76
C LEU A 169 10.03 7.36 -3.63
N THR A 170 9.30 6.33 -4.05
CA THR A 170 8.03 6.51 -4.79
C THR A 170 6.99 7.25 -3.94
N LEU A 171 6.84 6.89 -2.67
CA LEU A 171 5.92 7.58 -1.74
C LEU A 171 6.30 9.05 -1.52
N ARG A 172 7.59 9.37 -1.40
CA ARG A 172 8.06 10.77 -1.31
C ARG A 172 7.77 11.54 -2.59
N SER A 173 7.98 10.93 -3.75
CA SER A 173 7.72 11.56 -5.05
C SER A 173 6.23 11.87 -5.23
N ARG A 174 5.36 10.95 -4.81
CA ARG A 174 3.91 11.13 -4.81
C ARG A 174 3.49 12.27 -3.89
N GLU A 175 4.03 12.31 -2.68
CA GLU A 175 3.78 13.37 -1.70
C GLU A 175 4.23 14.74 -2.23
N ALA A 176 5.42 14.83 -2.83
CA ALA A 176 5.93 16.05 -3.47
C ALA A 176 5.04 16.51 -4.63
N ALA A 177 4.50 15.60 -5.44
CA ALA A 177 3.57 15.95 -6.52
C ALA A 177 2.30 16.68 -6.03
N LEU A 178 1.93 16.49 -4.75
CA LEU A 178 0.83 17.19 -4.10
C LEU A 178 1.29 18.47 -3.35
N LEU A 179 2.51 18.50 -2.81
CA LEU A 179 3.00 19.58 -1.94
C LEU A 179 3.81 20.67 -2.66
N ASP A 180 4.55 20.38 -3.73
CA ASP A 180 5.48 21.32 -4.40
C ASP A 180 4.80 22.50 -5.14
N ARG A 181 3.52 22.79 -4.85
CA ARG A 181 2.77 23.89 -5.47
C ARG A 181 2.00 24.77 -4.48
N THR A 182 2.40 24.77 -3.20
CA THR A 182 1.92 25.71 -2.17
C THR A 182 2.71 27.03 -2.10
N VAL A 183 3.48 27.38 -3.13
CA VAL A 183 4.13 28.70 -3.29
C VAL A 183 3.68 29.36 -4.58
#